data_AF-A8UZ93-F1
#
_entry.id   AF-A8UZ93-F1
#
_cell.length_a   1.000
_cell.length_b   1.000
_cell.length_c   1.000
_cell.angle_alpha   90.00
_cell.angle_beta   90.00
_cell.angle_gamma   90.00
#
_symmetry.space_group_name_H-M   'P 1'
#
loop_
_entity.id
_entity.type
_entity.pdbx_description
1 polymer ?
#
loop_
_entity_poly.entity_id
_entity_poly.type
_entity_poly.pdbx_seq_one_letter_code
_entity_poly.pdbx_strand_id
1 'polypeptide(L)'
;MKQVRLTSKQINIIKEIAEEIFGKNSKVYIFGSRTDLSKKGGDIDILILTENLVDKFKKKLKFTAKLYKKLGEQKIDVIITDNPKNEIEETAVKTGVKI
;
A
#
# COMPACT_ATOMS: atom_id res chain seq x y z
N MET A 1 -10.66 -2.44 -16.33
CA MET A 1 -11.31 -1.43 -15.47
C MET A 1 -10.35 -1.04 -14.36
N LYS A 2 -10.00 0.25 -14.20
CA LYS A 2 -9.24 0.71 -13.03
C LYS A 2 -10.19 0.73 -11.83
N GLN A 3 -9.98 -0.19 -10.88
CA GLN A 3 -10.75 -0.23 -9.63
C GLN A 3 -10.20 0.73 -8.56
N VAL A 4 -9.08 1.41 -8.83
CA VAL A 4 -8.42 2.36 -7.93
C VAL A 4 -8.01 3.64 -8.64
N ARG A 5 -8.03 4.75 -7.90
CA ARG A 5 -7.60 6.09 -8.36
C ARG A 5 -6.07 6.24 -8.34
N LEU A 6 -5.38 5.29 -8.99
CA LEU A 6 -3.95 5.30 -9.23
C LEU A 6 -3.65 5.08 -10.72
N THR A 7 -2.59 5.72 -11.21
CA THR A 7 -2.07 5.49 -12.55
C THR A 7 -1.34 4.14 -12.60
N SER A 8 -1.24 3.54 -13.80
CA SER A 8 -0.49 2.30 -13.98
C SER A 8 0.98 2.46 -13.57
N LYS A 9 1.55 3.65 -13.80
CA LYS A 9 2.91 4.00 -13.35
C LYS A 9 3.02 3.98 -11.82
N GLN A 10 2.07 4.58 -11.11
CA GLN A 10 2.05 4.54 -9.64
C GLN A 10 1.92 3.11 -9.11
N ILE A 11 1.02 2.31 -9.69
CA ILE A 11 0.84 0.90 -9.32
C ILE A 11 2.14 0.12 -9.50
N ASN A 12 2.80 0.27 -10.65
CA ASN A 12 4.07 -0.43 -10.91
C ASN A 12 5.17 -0.01 -9.92
N ILE A 13 5.31 1.29 -9.66
CA ILE A 13 6.27 1.80 -8.67
C ILE A 13 6.01 1.22 -7.29
N ILE A 14 4.74 1.16 -6.86
CA ILE A 14 4.36 0.61 -5.55
C ILE A 14 4.73 -0.88 -5.48
N LYS A 15 4.40 -1.66 -6.51
CA LYS A 15 4.73 -3.08 -6.59
C LYS A 15 6.23 -3.35 -6.54
N GLU A 16 6.99 -2.66 -7.38
CA GLU A 16 8.45 -2.82 -7.46
C GLU A 16 9.12 -2.57 -6.12
N ILE A 17 8.75 -1.46 -5.44
CA ILE A 17 9.33 -1.10 -4.15
C ILE A 17 8.85 -2.08 -3.05
N ALA A 18 7.60 -2.54 -3.11
CA ALA A 18 7.08 -3.51 -2.16
C ALA A 18 7.82 -4.85 -2.27
N GLU A 19 7.99 -5.36 -3.48
CA GLU A 19 8.76 -6.57 -3.75
C GLU A 19 10.21 -6.44 -3.27
N GLU A 20 10.86 -5.30 -3.55
CA GLU A 20 12.24 -5.03 -3.13
C GLU A 20 12.43 -5.04 -1.61
N ILE A 21 11.44 -4.55 -0.85
CA ILE A 21 11.57 -4.35 0.61
C ILE A 21 10.98 -5.50 1.42
N PHE A 22 9.86 -6.06 0.97
CA PHE A 22 9.06 -7.05 1.70
C PHE A 22 9.14 -8.45 1.08
N GLY A 23 9.73 -8.57 -0.12
CA GLY A 23 9.91 -9.83 -0.84
C GLY A 23 8.78 -10.14 -1.82
N LYS A 24 9.03 -11.11 -2.71
CA LYS A 24 8.13 -11.52 -3.81
C LYS A 24 6.78 -12.05 -3.36
N ASN A 25 6.70 -12.58 -2.14
CA ASN A 25 5.46 -13.15 -1.60
C ASN A 25 4.58 -12.10 -0.92
N SER A 26 5.03 -10.84 -0.83
CA SER A 26 4.21 -9.77 -0.28
C SER A 26 3.03 -9.46 -1.19
N LYS A 27 1.86 -9.22 -0.59
CA LYS A 27 0.66 -8.77 -1.30
C LYS A 27 0.40 -7.31 -0.96
N VAL A 28 0.08 -6.53 -1.97
CA VAL A 28 -0.21 -5.10 -1.82
C VAL A 28 -1.68 -4.85 -2.08
N TYR A 29 -2.32 -4.16 -1.15
CA TYR A 29 -3.70 -3.72 -1.28
C TYR A 29 -3.76 -2.20 -1.16
N ILE A 30 -4.52 -1.57 -2.04
CA ILE A 30 -4.88 -0.16 -1.93
C ILE A 30 -6.27 -0.10 -1.33
N PHE A 31 -6.42 0.60 -0.22
CA PHE A 31 -7.69 0.72 0.47
C PHE A 31 -8.04 2.19 0.74
N GLY A 32 -9.11 2.42 1.50
CA GLY A 32 -9.49 3.77 1.94
C GLY A 32 -9.96 4.68 0.80
N SER A 33 -9.57 5.96 0.85
CA SER A 33 -10.18 7.00 0.01
C SER A 33 -9.93 6.82 -1.51
N ARG A 34 -8.93 6.02 -1.89
CA ARG A 34 -8.50 5.81 -3.28
C ARG A 34 -9.16 4.62 -3.97
N THR A 35 -9.95 3.80 -3.26
CA THR A 35 -10.81 2.77 -3.88
C THR A 35 -12.15 3.33 -4.34
N ASP A 36 -12.55 4.49 -3.82
CA ASP A 36 -13.76 5.20 -4.24
C ASP A 36 -13.48 6.17 -5.40
N LEU A 37 -13.96 5.82 -6.59
CA LEU A 37 -13.81 6.59 -7.82
C LEU A 37 -14.51 7.96 -7.78
N SER A 38 -15.51 8.15 -6.90
CA SER A 38 -16.32 9.37 -6.81
C SER A 38 -15.66 10.49 -6.00
N LYS A 39 -14.69 10.17 -5.14
CA LYS A 39 -14.01 11.13 -4.27
C LYS A 39 -12.94 11.93 -5.02
N LYS A 40 -12.49 13.05 -4.43
CA LYS A 40 -11.37 13.89 -4.90
C LYS A 40 -10.32 14.04 -3.80
N GLY A 41 -9.04 14.19 -4.17
CA GLY A 41 -7.93 14.20 -3.21
C GLY A 41 -7.75 12.87 -2.47
N GLY A 42 -7.11 12.91 -1.31
CA GLY A 42 -6.97 11.80 -0.36
C GLY A 42 -5.59 11.16 -0.34
N ASP A 43 -5.25 10.60 0.83
CA ASP A 43 -4.02 9.86 1.10
C ASP A 43 -4.05 8.52 0.35
N ILE A 44 -2.87 7.96 0.06
CA ILE A 44 -2.77 6.58 -0.45
C ILE A 44 -2.63 5.66 0.75
N ASP A 45 -3.71 4.96 1.09
CA ASP A 45 -3.70 3.94 2.13
C ASP A 45 -3.24 2.60 1.52
N ILE A 46 -2.10 2.10 1.97
CA ILE A 46 -1.45 0.88 1.45
C ILE A 46 -1.38 -0.16 2.57
N LEU A 47 -1.91 -1.36 2.30
CA LEU A 47 -1.71 -2.52 3.15
C LEU A 47 -0.71 -3.46 2.47
N ILE A 48 0.36 -3.78 3.18
CA ILE A 48 1.33 -4.81 2.82
C ILE A 48 1.06 -6.04 3.67
N LEU A 49 0.58 -7.10 3.04
CA LEU A 49 0.45 -8.42 3.67
C LEU A 49 1.74 -9.21 3.41
N THR A 50 2.53 -9.46 4.44
CA THR A 50 3.80 -10.19 4.34
C THR A 50 4.15 -10.91 5.64
N GLU A 51 4.69 -12.11 5.52
CA GLU A 51 5.24 -12.87 6.66
C GLU A 51 6.57 -12.27 7.16
N ASN A 52 7.22 -11.42 6.35
CA ASN A 52 8.52 -10.84 6.68
C ASN A 52 8.40 -9.56 7.52
N LEU A 53 8.05 -9.73 8.79
CA LEU A 53 7.87 -8.63 9.76
C LEU A 53 9.17 -8.16 10.44
N VAL A 54 10.31 -8.79 10.15
CA VAL A 54 11.62 -8.34 10.67
C VAL A 54 11.87 -6.90 10.25
N ASP A 55 12.28 -6.06 11.20
CA ASP A 55 12.52 -4.63 11.01
C ASP A 55 11.33 -3.87 10.41
N LYS A 56 10.08 -4.28 10.69
CA LYS A 56 8.84 -3.70 10.16
C LYS A 56 8.85 -2.17 10.14
N PHE A 57 9.27 -1.52 11.22
CA PHE A 57 9.33 -0.06 11.31
C PHE A 57 10.34 0.54 10.31
N LYS A 58 11.55 -0.01 10.24
CA LYS A 58 12.60 0.44 9.31
C LYS A 58 12.19 0.20 7.86
N LYS A 59 11.54 -0.94 7.58
CA LYS A 59 10.99 -1.24 6.25
C LYS A 59 9.85 -0.29 5.88
N LYS A 60 8.94 0.02 6.81
CA LYS A 60 7.88 1.03 6.61
C LYS A 60 8.51 2.37 6.21
N LEU A 61 9.48 2.85 6.98
CA LEU A 61 10.17 4.11 6.69
C LEU A 61 10.88 4.08 5.32
N LYS A 62 11.61 3.01 5.02
CA LYS A 62 12.30 2.84 3.73
C LYS A 62 11.31 2.83 2.56
N PHE A 63 10.18 2.14 2.73
CA PHE A 63 9.13 2.04 1.71
C PHE A 63 8.48 3.40 1.46
N THR A 64 8.04 4.10 2.50
CA THR A 64 7.46 5.44 2.40
C THR A 64 8.44 6.44 1.79
N ALA A 65 9.71 6.42 2.20
CA ALA A 65 10.73 7.31 1.64
C ALA A 65 10.97 7.08 0.14
N LYS A 66 11.03 5.80 -0.29
CA LYS A 66 11.18 5.46 -1.71
C LYS A 66 9.96 5.86 -2.54
N LEU A 67 8.76 5.66 -2.01
CA LEU A 67 7.53 6.10 -2.66
C LEU A 67 7.50 7.61 -2.81
N TYR A 68 7.79 8.37 -1.76
CA TYR A 68 7.86 9.83 -1.82
C TYR A 68 8.86 10.31 -2.88
N LYS A 69 10.05 9.69 -2.95
CA LYS A 69 11.06 10.03 -3.97
C LYS A 69 10.58 9.78 -5.41
N LYS A 70 9.77 8.73 -5.65
CA LYS A 70 9.33 8.33 -6.99
C LYS A 70 7.98 8.91 -7.41
N LEU A 71 7.10 9.18 -6.45
CA LEU A 71 5.73 9.64 -6.67
C LEU A 71 5.53 11.14 -6.34
N GLY A 72 6.53 11.77 -5.73
CA GLY A 72 6.46 13.14 -5.24
C GLY A 72 5.76 13.25 -3.89
N GLU A 73 5.39 14.47 -3.53
CA GLU A 73 4.69 14.76 -2.27
C GLU A 73 3.28 14.18 -2.30
N GLN A 74 3.15 12.94 -1.84
CA GLN A 74 1.87 12.31 -1.55
C GLN A 74 1.86 11.86 -0.11
N LYS A 75 0.74 12.11 0.57
CA LYS A 75 0.47 11.49 1.86
C LYS A 75 0.18 10.01 1.61
N ILE A 76 1.00 9.16 2.20
CA ILE A 76 0.93 7.70 2.05
C ILE A 76 0.94 7.11 3.45
N ASP A 77 -0.15 6.45 3.84
CA ASP A 77 -0.16 5.62 5.04
C ASP A 77 0.06 4.16 4.66
N VAL A 78 0.84 3.47 5.48
CA VAL A 78 1.32 2.12 5.20
C VAL A 78 1.06 1.25 6.41
N ILE A 79 0.19 0.27 6.25
CA ILE A 79 -0.02 -0.80 7.22
C ILE A 79 0.75 -2.03 6.74
N ILE A 80 1.48 -2.68 7.63
CA ILE A 80 2.22 -3.91 7.33
C ILE A 80 1.75 -4.96 8.32
N THR A 81 1.24 -6.09 7.86
CA THR A 81 0.78 -7.18 8.73
C THR A 81 1.01 -8.53 8.05
N ASP A 82 1.16 -9.58 8.83
CA ASP A 82 1.14 -10.97 8.36
C ASP A 82 -0.28 -11.54 8.44
N ASN A 83 -1.06 -11.08 9.42
CA ASN A 83 -2.41 -11.50 9.69
C ASN A 83 -3.27 -10.32 10.14
N PRO A 84 -4.31 -9.92 9.39
CA PRO A 84 -5.24 -8.86 9.80
C PRO A 84 -5.95 -9.24 11.10
N LYS A 85 -5.81 -8.42 12.15
CA LYS A 85 -6.42 -8.67 13.48
C LYS A 85 -7.31 -7.55 13.98
N ASN A 86 -7.16 -6.36 13.42
CA ASN A 86 -7.87 -5.17 13.86
C ASN A 86 -8.85 -4.72 12.77
N GLU A 87 -9.92 -4.03 13.15
CA GLU A 87 -11.00 -3.62 12.23
C GLU A 87 -10.50 -2.92 10.97
N ILE A 88 -9.47 -2.07 11.09
CA ILE A 88 -8.86 -1.36 9.97
C ILE A 88 -8.15 -2.34 9.00
N GLU A 89 -7.40 -3.31 9.53
CA GLU A 89 -6.68 -4.29 8.70
C GLU A 89 -7.65 -5.24 8.00
N GLU A 90 -8.70 -5.68 8.70
CA GLU A 90 -9.76 -6.48 8.09
C GLU A 90 -10.49 -5.72 6.99
N THR A 91 -10.84 -4.46 7.26
CA THR A 91 -11.49 -3.59 6.28
C THR A 91 -10.58 -3.37 5.07
N ALA A 92 -9.28 -3.17 5.28
CA ALA A 92 -8.31 -3.00 4.21
C ALA A 92 -8.20 -4.25 3.32
N VAL A 93 -8.30 -5.47 3.87
CA VAL A 93 -8.32 -6.70 3.07
C VAL A 93 -9.68 -6.91 2.38
N LYS A 94 -10.80 -6.64 3.07
CA LYS A 94 -12.16 -6.85 2.56
C LYS A 94 -12.54 -5.88 1.44
N THR A 95 -12.17 -4.61 1.59
CA THR A 95 -12.56 -3.51 0.69
C THR A 95 -11.43 -3.03 -0.21
N GLY A 96 -10.19 -3.38 0.12
CA GLY A 96 -9.02 -2.98 -0.65
C GLY A 96 -8.93 -3.70 -1.97
N VAL A 97 -8.41 -3.00 -2.97
CA VAL A 97 -8.12 -3.55 -4.27
C VAL A 97 -6.69 -4.06 -4.23
N LYS A 98 -6.53 -5.38 -4.39
CA LYS A 98 -5.22 -5.99 -4.57
C LYS A 98 -4.64 -5.52 -5.89
N ILE A 99 -3.44 -4.95 -5.85
CA ILE A 99 -2.75 -4.48 -7.06
C ILE A 99 -1.71 -5.48 -7.50
#